data_AF-A0AAD8HP39-F1
#
_entry.id   AF-A0AAD8HP39-F1
#
_cell.length_a   1.000
_cell.length_b   1.000
_cell.length_c   1.000
_cell.angle_alpha   90.00
_cell.angle_beta   90.00
_cell.angle_gamma   90.00
#
_symmetry.space_group_name_H-M   'P 1'
#
loop_
_entity.id
_entity.type
_entity.pdbx_description
1 polymer ?
#
loop_
_entity_poly.entity_id
_entity_poly.type
_entity_poly.pdbx_seq_one_letter_code
_entity_poly.pdbx_strand_id
1 'polypeptide(L)'
;MNGAEIDRCLESDFSTWFKNYAQDASLVLNEYVRDLASGPLRSVRSVPIYYVNGYKFHTRTYGANKSTFNSGVCIKGSNYSETSNDYFGILDEILIIEYPRLPIKKTALFKCEWFDPIINVGTRVHQCYNIVKIKIRSPFFQAPQRSPEQTSQRSPDQAPHRSPDEAPQRSPDQALHQTQHRVAHTRVDTPEHTRAGTT
;
A
#
# COMPACT_ATOMS: atom_id res chain seq x y z
N MET A 1 24.92 -25.68 -18.34
CA MET A 1 24.56 -24.39 -17.72
C MET A 1 24.16 -24.65 -16.29
N ASN A 2 24.78 -23.97 -15.33
CA ASN A 2 24.32 -23.96 -13.94
C ASN A 2 23.09 -23.05 -13.79
N GLY A 3 22.38 -23.11 -12.65
CA GLY A 3 21.17 -22.29 -12.44
C GLY A 3 21.39 -20.79 -12.59
N ALA A 4 22.52 -20.26 -12.07
CA ALA A 4 22.84 -18.84 -12.15
C ALA A 4 23.14 -18.35 -13.58
N GLU A 5 23.66 -19.22 -14.45
CA GLU A 5 23.85 -18.94 -15.87
C GLU A 5 22.51 -18.92 -16.61
N ILE A 6 21.59 -19.81 -16.24
CA ILE A 6 20.23 -19.83 -16.78
C ILE A 6 19.50 -18.56 -16.38
N ASP A 7 19.53 -18.17 -15.11
CA ASP A 7 18.88 -16.96 -14.60
C ASP A 7 19.41 -15.72 -15.31
N ARG A 8 20.73 -15.62 -15.48
CA ARG A 8 21.36 -14.51 -16.20
C ARG A 8 20.90 -14.43 -17.66
N CYS A 9 20.87 -15.58 -18.34
CA CYS A 9 20.40 -15.68 -19.72
C CYS A 9 18.92 -15.31 -19.83
N LEU A 10 18.09 -15.75 -18.88
CA LEU A 10 16.68 -15.35 -18.81
C LEU A 10 16.54 -13.83 -18.62
N GLU A 11 17.32 -13.22 -17.73
CA GLU A 11 17.25 -11.78 -17.50
C GLU A 11 17.70 -10.96 -18.71
N SER A 12 18.77 -11.38 -19.41
CA SER A 12 19.32 -10.61 -20.53
C SER A 12 18.62 -10.88 -21.86
N ASP A 13 18.28 -12.14 -22.14
CA ASP A 13 17.99 -12.59 -23.51
C ASP A 13 16.51 -12.88 -23.71
N PHE A 14 15.74 -13.17 -22.64
CA PHE A 14 14.34 -13.58 -22.75
C PHE A 14 13.49 -12.55 -23.50
N SER A 15 13.64 -11.26 -23.19
CA SER A 15 12.83 -10.21 -23.81
C SER A 15 13.02 -10.14 -25.33
N THR A 16 14.27 -10.25 -25.77
CA THR A 16 14.64 -10.24 -27.19
C THR A 16 14.19 -11.52 -27.89
N TRP A 17 14.45 -12.66 -27.26
CA TRP A 17 14.01 -13.96 -27.78
C TRP A 17 12.48 -14.02 -27.91
N PHE A 18 11.74 -13.62 -26.87
CA PHE A 18 10.28 -13.65 -26.83
C PHE A 18 9.68 -12.78 -27.92
N LYS A 19 10.23 -11.58 -28.12
CA LYS A 19 9.84 -10.70 -29.22
C LYS A 19 10.02 -11.36 -30.58
N ASN A 20 11.19 -11.94 -30.84
CA ASN A 20 11.48 -12.57 -32.13
C ASN A 20 10.59 -13.80 -32.37
N TYR A 21 10.41 -14.63 -31.34
CA TYR A 21 9.57 -15.82 -31.39
C TYR A 21 8.10 -15.47 -31.66
N ALA A 22 7.55 -14.49 -30.95
CA ALA A 22 6.16 -14.10 -31.11
C ALA A 22 5.87 -13.31 -32.40
N GLN A 23 6.89 -12.72 -33.04
CA GLN A 23 6.68 -12.05 -34.33
C GLN A 23 6.41 -13.04 -35.47
N ASP A 24 6.81 -14.29 -35.33
CA ASP A 24 6.48 -15.34 -36.29
C ASP A 24 5.01 -15.75 -36.15
N ALA A 25 4.18 -15.26 -37.08
CA ALA A 25 2.76 -15.56 -37.11
C ALA A 25 2.45 -17.05 -37.39
N SER A 26 3.41 -17.82 -37.92
CA SER A 26 3.26 -19.27 -38.11
C SER A 26 3.42 -20.05 -36.81
N LEU A 27 4.18 -19.49 -35.84
CA LEU A 27 4.42 -20.09 -34.52
C LEU A 27 3.41 -19.59 -33.48
N VAL A 28 3.09 -18.29 -33.52
CA VAL A 28 2.20 -17.65 -32.54
C VAL A 28 1.02 -16.99 -33.25
N LEU A 29 -0.09 -17.73 -33.33
CA LEU A 29 -1.33 -17.25 -33.93
C LEU A 29 -2.04 -16.19 -33.06
N ASN A 30 -1.82 -16.21 -31.73
CA ASN A 30 -2.53 -15.34 -30.81
C ASN A 30 -2.00 -13.90 -30.87
N GLU A 31 -2.80 -12.97 -31.40
CA GLU A 31 -2.44 -11.56 -31.54
C GLU A 31 -2.10 -10.88 -30.21
N TYR A 32 -2.76 -11.24 -29.10
CA TYR A 32 -2.45 -10.68 -27.78
C TYR A 32 -1.02 -10.99 -27.36
N VAL A 33 -0.53 -12.21 -27.63
CA VAL A 33 0.84 -12.60 -27.29
C VAL A 33 1.83 -11.80 -28.12
N ARG A 34 1.55 -11.61 -29.42
CA ARG A 34 2.39 -10.80 -30.33
C ARG A 34 2.44 -9.33 -29.91
N ASP A 35 1.32 -8.81 -29.44
CA ASP A 35 1.20 -7.44 -28.94
C ASP A 35 2.02 -7.23 -27.67
N LEU A 36 1.92 -8.16 -26.71
CA LEU A 36 2.71 -8.13 -25.49
C LEU A 36 4.21 -8.26 -25.78
N ALA A 37 4.58 -9.13 -26.72
CA ALA A 37 5.96 -9.34 -27.13
C ALA A 37 6.59 -8.12 -27.82
N SER A 38 5.77 -7.20 -28.36
CA SER A 38 6.25 -5.93 -28.91
C SER A 38 6.73 -4.96 -27.83
N GLY A 39 6.43 -5.25 -26.56
CA GLY A 39 6.79 -4.46 -25.41
C GLY A 39 5.80 -3.32 -25.12
N PRO A 40 5.88 -2.76 -23.91
CA PRO A 40 5.03 -1.65 -23.51
C PRO A 40 5.45 -0.33 -24.16
N LEU A 41 4.59 0.69 -24.01
CA LEU A 41 4.95 2.08 -24.27
C LEU A 41 6.14 2.49 -23.37
N ARG A 42 7.03 3.31 -23.92
CA ARG A 42 8.18 3.89 -23.18
C ARG A 42 7.76 4.96 -22.18
N SER A 43 6.49 5.36 -22.19
CA SER A 43 5.89 6.25 -21.20
C SER A 43 5.14 5.42 -20.16
N VAL A 44 5.36 5.74 -18.89
CA VAL A 44 4.61 5.17 -17.77
C VAL A 44 3.80 6.26 -17.08
N ARG A 45 2.66 5.88 -16.50
CA ARG A 45 1.84 6.79 -15.69
C ARG A 45 1.98 6.43 -14.22
N SER A 46 2.45 7.36 -13.39
CA SER A 46 2.45 7.19 -11.94
C SER A 46 1.08 7.56 -11.36
N VAL A 47 0.58 6.78 -10.40
CA VAL A 47 -0.69 7.04 -9.71
C VAL A 47 -0.55 6.90 -8.19
N PRO A 48 -1.23 7.73 -7.39
CA PRO A 48 -1.15 7.64 -5.93
C PRO A 48 -2.04 6.55 -5.32
N ILE A 49 -2.98 6.00 -6.10
CA ILE A 49 -4.01 5.06 -5.66
C ILE A 49 -4.18 3.96 -6.71
N TYR A 50 -4.37 2.72 -6.28
CA TYR A 50 -4.75 1.60 -7.15
C TYR A 50 -5.81 0.71 -6.53
N TYR A 51 -6.74 0.24 -7.36
CA TYR A 51 -7.83 -0.65 -6.96
C TYR A 51 -7.63 -2.04 -7.55
N VAL A 52 -7.65 -3.08 -6.73
CA VAL A 52 -7.55 -4.47 -7.17
C VAL A 52 -8.29 -5.39 -6.20
N ASN A 53 -9.10 -6.32 -6.72
CA ASN A 53 -9.85 -7.30 -5.93
C ASN A 53 -10.67 -6.70 -4.78
N GLY A 54 -11.25 -5.51 -4.97
CA GLY A 54 -12.02 -4.80 -3.94
C GLY A 54 -11.19 -4.00 -2.93
N TYR A 55 -9.86 -4.06 -3.02
CA TYR A 55 -8.95 -3.32 -2.15
C TYR A 55 -8.49 -2.01 -2.79
N LYS A 56 -8.26 -1.00 -1.95
CA LYS A 56 -7.74 0.31 -2.33
C LYS A 56 -6.37 0.54 -1.71
N PHE A 57 -5.33 0.48 -2.53
CA PHE A 57 -3.97 0.77 -2.15
C PHE A 57 -3.66 2.25 -2.34
N HIS A 58 -2.86 2.81 -1.44
CA HIS A 58 -2.33 4.15 -1.50
C HIS A 58 -0.82 4.07 -1.43
N THR A 59 -0.11 4.93 -2.16
CA THR A 59 1.31 5.15 -1.89
C THR A 59 1.47 5.71 -0.48
N ARG A 60 2.57 5.36 0.19
CA ARG A 60 2.91 5.81 1.53
C ARG A 60 2.81 7.33 1.67
N THR A 61 3.37 8.05 0.70
CA THR A 61 3.38 9.52 0.69
C THR A 61 1.99 10.12 0.56
N TYR A 62 1.14 9.56 -0.30
CA TYR A 62 -0.23 10.05 -0.49
C TYR A 62 -1.15 9.73 0.69
N GLY A 63 -0.93 8.58 1.34
CA GLY A 63 -1.71 8.13 2.48
C GLY A 63 -1.37 8.82 3.80
N ALA A 64 -0.17 9.37 3.95
CA ALA A 64 0.37 9.85 5.24
C ALA A 64 -0.52 10.84 6.01
N ASN A 65 -1.32 11.66 5.30
CA ASN A 65 -2.21 12.66 5.91
C ASN A 65 -3.65 12.15 6.13
N LYS A 66 -3.91 10.85 5.96
CA LYS A 66 -5.23 10.25 6.12
C LYS A 66 -5.29 9.48 7.44
N SER A 67 -6.46 9.53 8.09
CA SER A 67 -6.72 8.79 9.33
C SER A 67 -6.54 7.28 9.17
N THR A 68 -6.94 6.74 8.01
CA THR A 68 -6.72 5.35 7.61
C THR A 68 -6.33 5.29 6.13
N PHE A 69 -5.30 4.49 5.82
CA PHE A 69 -4.90 4.19 4.45
C PHE A 69 -4.19 2.83 4.39
N ASN A 70 -4.33 2.13 3.26
CA ASN A 70 -3.62 0.88 3.03
C ASN A 70 -2.41 1.12 2.12
N SER A 71 -1.21 1.01 2.66
CA SER A 71 0.05 1.01 1.90
C SER A 71 0.85 -0.28 2.07
N GLY A 72 0.36 -1.21 2.89
CA GLY A 72 1.03 -2.48 3.15
C GLY A 72 0.80 -3.45 2.00
N VAL A 73 1.88 -4.06 1.50
CA VAL A 73 1.80 -5.11 0.49
C VAL A 73 2.39 -6.40 1.05
N CYS A 74 1.83 -7.53 0.63
CA CYS A 74 2.37 -8.85 0.92
C CYS A 74 2.37 -9.70 -0.34
N ILE A 75 3.51 -10.30 -0.66
CA ILE A 75 3.67 -11.26 -1.75
C ILE A 75 3.98 -12.60 -1.11
N LYS A 76 3.23 -13.64 -1.49
CA LYS A 76 3.52 -14.98 -1.01
C LYS A 76 4.92 -15.42 -1.43
N GLY A 77 5.67 -16.04 -0.54
CA GLY A 77 6.90 -16.74 -0.91
C GLY A 77 6.59 -17.83 -1.95
N SER A 78 7.54 -18.20 -2.81
CA SER A 78 7.29 -19.18 -3.87
C SER A 78 6.91 -20.55 -3.31
N ASN A 79 6.06 -21.32 -4.01
CA ASN A 79 5.65 -22.67 -3.61
C ASN A 79 6.72 -23.76 -3.90
N TYR A 80 7.94 -23.37 -4.28
CA TYR A 80 8.99 -24.30 -4.72
C TYR A 80 9.86 -24.84 -3.58
N SER A 81 9.67 -24.34 -2.36
CA SER A 81 10.28 -24.88 -1.14
C SER A 81 9.26 -24.87 0.00
N GLU A 82 9.25 -25.91 0.83
CA GLU A 82 8.39 -26.05 2.01
C GLU A 82 8.57 -24.95 3.08
N THR A 83 9.58 -24.08 2.90
CA THR A 83 9.96 -22.97 3.79
C THR A 83 9.75 -21.60 3.15
N SER A 84 8.64 -21.40 2.44
CA SER A 84 8.41 -20.12 1.78
C SER A 84 7.96 -19.04 2.77
N ASN A 85 8.83 -18.05 2.98
CA ASN A 85 8.49 -16.87 3.78
C ASN A 85 7.78 -15.84 2.92
N ASP A 86 6.64 -15.34 3.40
CA ASP A 86 5.94 -14.23 2.78
C ASP A 86 6.78 -12.95 2.86
N TYR A 87 6.76 -12.18 1.77
CA TYR A 87 7.45 -10.90 1.67
C TYR A 87 6.48 -9.79 2.00
N PHE A 88 6.86 -8.92 2.92
CA PHE A 88 6.08 -7.76 3.31
C PHE A 88 6.80 -6.49 2.90
N GLY A 89 6.05 -5.48 2.47
CA GLY A 89 6.62 -4.20 2.09
C GLY A 89 5.64 -3.05 2.23
N ILE A 90 6.16 -1.84 2.05
CA ILE A 90 5.37 -0.61 2.01
C ILE A 90 5.42 -0.03 0.60
N LEU A 91 4.25 0.29 0.06
CA LEU A 91 4.08 0.80 -1.28
C LEU A 91 4.54 2.25 -1.40
N ASP A 92 5.56 2.50 -2.21
CA ASP A 92 6.12 3.83 -2.45
C ASP A 92 5.61 4.46 -3.75
N GLU A 93 5.51 3.66 -4.81
CA GLU A 93 5.12 4.16 -6.13
C GLU A 93 4.31 3.09 -6.89
N ILE A 94 3.31 3.55 -7.64
CA ILE A 94 2.50 2.70 -8.51
C ILE A 94 2.63 3.23 -9.93
N LEU A 95 3.12 2.38 -10.83
CA LEU A 95 3.24 2.69 -12.25
C LEU A 95 2.21 1.90 -13.05
N ILE A 96 1.48 2.57 -13.92
CA ILE A 96 0.62 1.95 -14.94
C ILE A 96 1.39 1.93 -16.25
N ILE A 97 1.58 0.73 -16.77
CA ILE A 97 2.22 0.45 -18.04
C ILE A 97 1.14 0.08 -19.05
N GLU A 98 1.23 0.64 -20.25
CA GLU A 98 0.28 0.36 -21.34
C GLU A 98 0.99 -0.26 -22.54
N TYR A 99 0.29 -1.14 -23.25
CA TYR A 99 0.74 -1.70 -24.53
C TYR A 99 0.00 -1.00 -25.68
N PRO A 100 0.72 -0.63 -26.76
CA PRO A 100 0.23 0.30 -27.78
C PRO A 100 -0.94 -0.21 -28.65
N ARG A 101 -1.16 -1.53 -28.74
CA ARG A 101 -2.13 -2.13 -29.69
C ARG A 101 -3.48 -2.41 -29.05
N LEU A 102 -4.55 -2.19 -29.83
CA LEU A 102 -5.94 -2.37 -29.37
C LEU A 102 -6.31 -3.86 -29.19
N PRO A 103 -7.18 -4.20 -28.23
CA PRO A 103 -7.60 -3.34 -27.11
C PRO A 103 -6.39 -2.99 -26.22
N ILE A 104 -6.33 -1.76 -25.69
CA ILE A 104 -5.18 -1.34 -24.86
C ILE A 104 -5.06 -2.24 -23.64
N LYS A 105 -3.94 -2.94 -23.53
CA LYS A 105 -3.60 -3.78 -22.37
C LYS A 105 -2.85 -2.91 -21.36
N LYS A 106 -3.20 -3.02 -20.08
CA LYS A 106 -2.55 -2.29 -18.99
C LYS A 106 -2.07 -3.25 -17.92
N THR A 107 -0.93 -2.95 -17.31
CA THR A 107 -0.48 -3.64 -16.10
C THR A 107 0.03 -2.63 -15.08
N ALA A 108 -0.12 -2.95 -13.80
CA ALA A 108 0.39 -2.11 -12.72
C ALA A 108 1.68 -2.72 -12.17
N LEU A 109 2.68 -1.88 -11.93
CA LEU A 109 3.87 -2.23 -11.17
C LEU A 109 3.86 -1.49 -9.84
N PHE A 110 4.13 -2.21 -8.76
CA PHE A 110 4.22 -1.67 -7.42
C PHE A 110 5.68 -1.65 -7.01
N LYS A 111 6.21 -0.45 -6.79
CA LYS A 111 7.53 -0.25 -6.20
C LYS A 111 7.34 -0.13 -4.70
N CYS A 112 8.00 -1.01 -3.96
CA CYS A 112 7.84 -1.12 -2.53
C CYS A 112 9.20 -1.13 -1.82
N GLU A 113 9.21 -0.58 -0.61
CA GLU A 113 10.27 -0.83 0.36
C GLU A 113 9.98 -2.17 1.04
N TRP A 114 10.82 -3.18 0.81
CA TRP A 114 10.64 -4.53 1.31
C TRP A 114 11.32 -4.72 2.67
N PHE A 115 10.71 -5.53 3.53
CA PHE A 115 11.29 -5.95 4.81
C PHE A 115 11.90 -7.33 4.71
N ASP A 116 12.88 -7.61 5.57
CA ASP A 116 13.57 -8.90 5.61
C ASP A 116 12.54 -10.03 5.87
N PRO A 117 12.36 -10.97 4.93
CA PRO A 117 11.34 -12.01 5.03
C PRO A 117 11.70 -13.08 6.07
N ILE A 118 12.96 -13.14 6.55
CA ILE A 118 13.42 -14.20 7.45
C ILE A 118 12.69 -14.10 8.80
N ILE A 119 12.02 -15.19 9.17
CA ILE A 119 11.31 -15.33 10.45
C ILE A 119 12.30 -15.15 11.60
N ASN A 120 11.87 -14.40 12.62
CA ASN A 120 12.64 -13.96 13.79
C ASN A 120 13.77 -12.95 13.50
N VAL A 121 14.06 -12.63 12.23
CA VAL A 121 14.99 -11.56 11.86
C VAL A 121 14.22 -10.30 11.47
N GLY A 122 13.44 -10.35 10.38
CA GLY A 122 12.62 -9.24 9.91
C GLY A 122 11.13 -9.39 10.15
N THR A 123 10.64 -10.63 10.33
CA THR A 123 9.22 -10.92 10.60
C THR A 123 9.03 -11.78 11.84
N ARG A 124 7.88 -11.66 12.51
CA ARG A 124 7.44 -12.55 13.60
C ARG A 124 5.96 -12.86 13.42
N VAL A 125 5.60 -14.14 13.43
CA VAL A 125 4.21 -14.57 13.26
C VAL A 125 3.64 -14.95 14.62
N HIS A 126 2.53 -14.35 15.01
CA HIS A 126 1.77 -14.80 16.17
C HIS A 126 0.95 -16.04 15.79
N GLN A 127 1.32 -17.21 16.30
CA GLN A 127 0.79 -18.51 15.85
C GLN A 127 -0.74 -18.63 15.99
N CYS A 128 -1.34 -18.02 17.02
CA CYS A 128 -2.77 -18.16 17.29
C CYS A 128 -3.67 -17.20 16.47
N TYR A 129 -3.14 -16.06 16.04
CA TYR A 129 -3.92 -14.98 15.41
C TYR A 129 -3.42 -14.64 14.02
N ASN A 130 -2.37 -15.32 13.57
CA ASN A 130 -1.89 -15.16 12.21
C ASN A 130 -1.41 -13.72 11.91
N ILE A 131 -1.19 -12.91 12.95
CA ILE A 131 -0.69 -11.54 12.86
C ILE A 131 0.81 -11.59 12.62
N VAL A 132 1.28 -10.88 11.59
CA VAL A 132 2.70 -10.73 11.27
C VAL A 132 3.19 -9.39 11.80
N LYS A 133 4.12 -9.43 12.75
CA LYS A 133 4.85 -8.27 13.22
C LYS A 133 6.13 -8.11 12.40
N ILE A 134 6.30 -6.92 11.83
CA ILE A 134 7.45 -6.59 11.00
C ILE A 134 8.44 -5.75 11.82
N LYS A 135 9.72 -6.08 11.74
CA LYS A 135 10.81 -5.30 12.31
C LYS A 135 11.27 -4.24 11.31
N ILE A 136 10.78 -3.01 11.49
CA ILE A 136 10.97 -1.87 10.55
C ILE A 136 12.45 -1.55 10.28
N ARG A 137 13.39 -1.91 11.18
CA ARG A 137 14.83 -1.65 11.02
C ARG A 137 15.60 -2.72 10.21
N SER A 138 14.90 -3.58 9.47
CA SER A 138 15.52 -4.65 8.67
C SER A 138 15.06 -4.55 7.22
N PRO A 139 15.52 -3.53 6.45
CA PRO A 139 15.18 -3.42 5.04
C PRO A 139 15.79 -4.59 4.27
N PHE A 140 15.02 -5.14 3.34
CA PHE A 140 15.48 -6.19 2.43
C PHE A 140 15.87 -5.55 1.10
N PHE A 141 17.14 -5.69 0.73
CA PHE A 141 17.70 -4.99 -0.43
C PHE A 141 17.44 -5.69 -1.77
N GLN A 142 16.85 -6.90 -1.75
CA GLN A 142 16.54 -7.64 -2.97
C GLN A 142 15.02 -7.76 -3.14
N ALA A 143 14.44 -7.03 -4.08
CA ALA A 143 12.99 -7.08 -4.26
C ALA A 143 12.54 -8.45 -4.84
N PRO A 144 11.45 -9.06 -4.32
CA PRO A 144 10.77 -10.13 -5.03
C PRO A 144 10.17 -9.61 -6.35
N GLN A 145 10.46 -10.29 -7.46
CA GLN A 145 9.99 -9.90 -8.80
C GLN A 145 8.58 -10.46 -9.04
N ARG A 146 7.50 -9.76 -8.62
CA ARG A 146 6.12 -10.19 -8.87
C ARG A 146 5.11 -9.05 -9.05
N SER A 147 4.09 -9.30 -9.88
CA SER A 147 2.99 -8.36 -10.15
C SER A 147 2.05 -8.18 -8.94
N PRO A 148 1.39 -7.01 -8.81
CA PRO A 148 0.47 -6.71 -7.71
C PRO A 148 -0.73 -7.64 -7.63
N GLU A 149 -1.15 -8.21 -8.75
CA GLU A 149 -2.25 -9.20 -8.81
C GLU A 149 -1.95 -10.48 -8.02
N GLN A 150 -0.66 -10.76 -7.75
CA GLN A 150 -0.23 -11.88 -6.91
C GLN A 150 -0.02 -11.48 -5.44
N THR A 151 -0.35 -10.25 -5.05
CA THR A 151 -0.28 -9.81 -3.66
C THR A 151 -1.50 -10.31 -2.88
N SER A 152 -1.27 -10.97 -1.75
CA SER A 152 -2.31 -11.41 -0.82
C SER A 152 -2.38 -10.40 0.31
N GLN A 153 -3.54 -9.80 0.59
CA GLN A 153 -3.72 -9.04 1.83
C GLN A 153 -4.11 -9.99 2.95
N ARG A 154 -3.46 -9.85 4.10
CA ARG A 154 -3.95 -10.36 5.38
C ARG A 154 -4.30 -9.14 6.21
N SER A 155 -5.58 -8.95 6.49
CA SER A 155 -6.04 -7.90 7.40
C SER A 155 -5.37 -8.06 8.76
N PRO A 156 -4.96 -6.99 9.46
CA PRO A 156 -4.94 -7.04 10.91
C PRO A 156 -6.38 -7.31 11.31
N ASP A 157 -6.65 -8.49 11.87
CA ASP A 157 -7.94 -8.73 12.52
C ASP A 157 -8.21 -7.57 13.48
N GLN A 158 -9.47 -7.15 13.49
CA GLN A 158 -10.03 -6.12 14.36
C GLN A 158 -9.32 -6.14 15.72
N ALA A 159 -8.82 -4.98 16.17
CA ALA A 159 -8.37 -4.83 17.55
C ALA A 159 -9.39 -5.52 18.48
N PRO A 160 -8.95 -6.34 19.44
CA PRO A 160 -9.86 -7.11 20.28
C PRO A 160 -10.95 -6.18 20.76
N HIS A 161 -12.20 -6.61 20.59
CA HIS A 161 -13.37 -5.87 21.04
C HIS A 161 -13.06 -5.28 22.42
N ARG A 162 -12.85 -3.97 22.47
CA ARG A 162 -12.93 -3.27 23.74
C ARG A 162 -14.39 -3.42 24.11
N SER A 163 -14.66 -4.31 25.07
CA SER A 163 -15.93 -4.33 25.79
C SER A 163 -16.29 -2.87 26.11
N PRO A 164 -17.54 -2.43 25.95
CA PRO A 164 -17.91 -1.12 26.47
C PRO A 164 -17.55 -1.16 27.95
N ASP A 165 -16.58 -0.35 28.38
CA ASP A 165 -16.40 -0.08 29.79
C ASP A 165 -17.78 0.32 30.31
N GLU A 166 -18.27 -0.45 31.27
CA GLU A 166 -19.53 -0.21 31.96
C GLU A 166 -19.52 1.25 32.40
N ALA A 167 -20.37 2.07 31.75
CA ALA A 167 -20.48 3.47 32.08
C ALA A 167 -20.80 3.57 33.58
N PRO A 168 -20.12 4.42 34.36
CA PRO A 168 -20.49 4.62 35.75
C PRO A 168 -21.94 5.09 35.78
N GLN A 169 -22.83 4.30 36.37
CA GLN A 169 -24.21 4.67 36.63
C GLN A 169 -24.19 5.92 37.53
N ARG A 170 -24.28 7.10 36.91
CA ARG A 170 -24.40 8.37 37.62
C ARG A 170 -25.89 8.72 37.65
N SER A 171 -26.49 8.62 38.83
CA SER A 171 -27.88 9.04 39.10
C SER A 171 -28.11 10.50 38.69
N PRO A 172 -29.30 10.90 38.22
CA PRO A 172 -29.50 12.21 37.58
C PRO A 172 -29.48 13.44 38.51
N ASP A 173 -29.32 13.30 39.82
CA ASP A 173 -29.65 14.38 40.77
C ASP A 173 -28.51 15.36 41.14
N GLN A 174 -27.41 15.42 40.39
CA GLN A 174 -26.33 16.38 40.67
C GLN A 174 -26.06 17.43 39.58
N ALA A 175 -26.87 17.48 38.52
CA ALA A 175 -26.67 18.43 37.41
C ALA A 175 -27.05 19.89 37.73
N LEU A 176 -27.58 20.21 38.92
CA LEU A 176 -28.02 21.58 39.23
C LEU A 176 -26.98 22.49 39.90
N HIS A 177 -25.84 21.98 40.37
CA HIS A 177 -24.93 22.77 41.22
C HIS A 177 -23.60 23.22 40.57
N GLN A 178 -23.32 22.90 39.31
CA GLN A 178 -22.05 23.28 38.66
C GLN A 178 -22.16 24.31 37.53
N THR A 179 -23.36 24.82 37.23
CA THR A 179 -23.56 25.83 36.18
C THR A 179 -23.14 27.26 36.60
N GLN A 180 -22.60 27.48 37.80
CA GLN A 180 -22.26 28.83 38.29
C GLN A 180 -20.80 29.26 38.17
N HIS A 181 -19.86 28.44 37.70
CA HIS A 181 -18.46 28.86 37.59
C HIS A 181 -17.79 28.51 36.26
N ARG A 182 -18.16 29.21 35.17
CA ARG A 182 -17.23 29.50 34.07
C ARG A 182 -17.68 30.67 33.19
N VAL A 183 -17.57 31.89 33.70
CA VAL A 183 -17.57 33.09 32.84
C VAL A 183 -16.15 33.25 32.27
N ALA A 184 -16.02 33.05 30.96
CA ALA A 184 -14.80 33.36 30.22
C ALA A 184 -14.68 34.88 30.00
N HIS A 185 -13.55 35.45 30.44
CA HIS A 185 -13.14 36.80 30.05
C HIS A 185 -12.49 36.76 28.66
N THR A 186 -13.18 37.30 27.66
CA THR A 186 -12.54 37.94 26.50
C THR A 186 -13.57 38.80 25.77
N ARG A 187 -13.41 40.13 25.80
CA ARG A 187 -13.91 41.11 24.83
C ARG A 187 -12.78 42.13 24.65
N VAL A 188 -12.06 42.10 23.52
CA VAL A 188 -12.32 42.85 22.28
C VAL A 188 -12.21 44.37 22.52
N ASP A 189 -11.03 44.90 22.19
CA ASP A 189 -10.76 46.33 22.02
C ASP A 189 -11.44 46.83 20.74
N THR A 190 -12.16 47.95 20.84
CA THR A 190 -12.47 48.86 19.71
C THR A 190 -12.63 50.29 20.28
N PRO A 191 -12.10 51.34 19.63
CA PRO A 191 -11.90 52.65 20.26
C PRO A 191 -12.97 53.71 19.92
N GLU A 192 -12.89 54.82 20.68
CA GLU A 192 -13.41 56.18 20.45
C GLU A 192 -14.92 56.48 20.51
N HIS A 193 -15.31 57.36 21.46
CA HIS A 193 -15.84 58.68 21.08
C HIS A 193 -15.80 59.72 22.23
N THR A 194 -15.05 60.78 21.97
CA THR A 194 -15.28 62.21 22.22
C THR A 194 -16.35 62.65 23.24
N ARG A 195 -15.89 63.36 24.27
CA ARG A 195 -16.65 64.14 25.25
C ARG A 195 -17.31 65.37 24.59
N ALA A 196 -18.63 65.45 24.63
CA ALA A 196 -19.36 66.69 24.37
C ALA A 196 -19.26 67.61 25.59
N GLY A 197 -18.80 68.84 25.37
CA GLY A 197 -19.05 69.95 26.26
C GLY A 197 -20.12 70.85 25.64
N THR A 198 -21.06 71.33 26.44
CA THR A 198 -21.74 72.59 26.16
C THR A 198 -22.15 73.23 27.48
N THR A 199 -21.87 74.53 27.55
CA THR A 199 -22.45 75.57 28.41
C THR A 199 -23.96 75.48 28.58
#